data_AF-A0A971HFW0-F1
#
_entry.id   AF-A0A971HFW0-F1
#
_cell.length_a   1.000
_cell.length_b   1.000
_cell.length_c   1.000
_cell.angle_alpha   90.00
_cell.angle_beta   90.00
_cell.angle_gamma   90.00
#
_symmetry.space_group_name_H-M   'P 1'
#
loop_
_entity.id
_entity.type
_entity.pdbx_description
1 polymer ?
#
loop_
_entity_poly.entity_id
_entity_poly.type
_entity_poly.pdbx_seq_one_letter_code
_entity_poly.pdbx_strand_id
1 'polypeptide(L)'
;YAYLESSKSLVIRYPNVEHQYATFVAGSTLTIRKDIFNDMEFPHLSRGEDTKFLLECKSKGIRVYSMDRFNHVVIRRPDISSHSWQITEDHFMKNSELVRITKDYKSLTTI
;
A
#
# COMPACT_ATOMS: atom_id res chain seq x y z
N TYR A 1 5.70 2.23 5.15
CA TYR A 1 6.88 2.69 4.38
C TYR A 1 6.97 2.01 3.01
N ALA A 2 7.92 2.43 2.15
CA ALA A 2 8.33 1.66 0.97
C ALA A 2 9.86 1.78 0.73
N TYR A 3 10.46 0.72 0.20
CA TYR A 3 11.86 0.69 -0.24
C TYR A 3 11.93 0.45 -1.75
N LEU A 4 12.58 1.37 -2.45
CA LEU A 4 12.73 1.40 -3.91
C LEU A 4 14.12 0.87 -4.25
N GLU A 5 14.20 -0.34 -4.81
CA GLU A 5 15.46 -1.04 -5.01
C GLU A 5 16.30 -0.45 -6.15
N SER A 6 15.70 0.20 -7.15
CA SER A 6 16.44 0.79 -8.26
C SER A 6 17.24 2.00 -7.77
N SER A 7 16.56 2.91 -7.07
CA SER A 7 17.16 4.13 -6.50
C SER A 7 17.79 3.96 -5.11
N LYS A 8 17.61 2.79 -4.46
CA LYS A 8 18.03 2.54 -3.07
C LYS A 8 17.38 3.50 -2.08
N SER A 9 16.12 3.89 -2.34
CA SER A 9 15.42 4.92 -1.57
C SER A 9 14.44 4.31 -0.58
N LEU A 10 14.58 4.63 0.71
CA LEU A 10 13.55 4.42 1.71
C LEU A 10 12.64 5.65 1.73
N VAL A 11 11.33 5.43 1.65
CA VAL A 11 10.34 6.51 1.52
C VAL A 11 9.13 6.28 2.42
N ILE A 12 8.50 7.39 2.81
CA ILE A 12 7.15 7.41 3.40
C ILE A 12 6.17 7.51 2.25
N ARG A 13 5.14 6.65 2.26
CA ARG A 13 4.05 6.68 1.29
C ARG A 13 2.89 7.48 1.85
N TYR A 14 2.40 8.45 1.09
CA TYR A 14 1.31 9.34 1.48
C TYR A 14 1.59 10.01 2.84
N PRO A 15 2.57 10.92 2.93
CA PRO A 15 2.84 11.60 4.20
C PRO A 15 1.59 12.33 4.73
N ASN A 16 1.44 12.37 6.05
CA ASN A 16 0.34 13.03 6.76
C ASN A 16 -1.05 12.42 6.57
N VAL A 17 -1.15 11.13 6.22
CA VAL A 17 -2.45 10.42 6.13
C VAL A 17 -2.66 9.32 7.17
N GLU A 18 -1.88 9.32 8.24
CA GLU A 18 -2.04 8.41 9.38
C GLU A 18 -3.13 8.89 10.33
N HIS A 19 -3.71 7.96 11.08
CA HIS A 19 -4.70 8.21 12.13
C HIS A 19 -5.94 9.00 11.67
N GLN A 20 -6.35 8.82 10.42
CA GLN A 20 -7.52 9.49 9.86
C GLN A 20 -8.34 8.58 8.95
N TYR A 21 -9.58 8.96 8.70
CA TYR A 21 -10.38 8.32 7.68
C TYR A 21 -9.81 8.63 6.29
N ALA A 22 -9.68 7.59 5.47
CA ALA A 22 -9.17 7.70 4.11
C ALA A 22 -10.09 6.93 3.16
N THR A 23 -10.02 7.25 1.87
CA THR A 23 -10.66 6.39 0.85
C THR A 23 -9.75 5.23 0.46
N PHE A 24 -8.44 5.46 0.41
CA PHE A 24 -7.48 4.47 -0.07
C PHE A 24 -6.39 4.21 0.98
N VAL A 25 -6.07 2.94 1.16
CA VAL A 25 -4.89 2.41 1.87
C VAL A 25 -4.24 1.36 0.98
N ALA A 26 -3.02 0.93 1.30
CA ALA A 26 -2.37 -0.14 0.53
C ALA A 26 -3.12 -1.47 0.70
N GLY A 27 -3.35 -2.21 -0.38
CA GLY A 27 -4.07 -3.50 -0.30
C GLY A 27 -3.44 -4.49 0.68
N SER A 28 -2.11 -4.55 0.73
CA SER A 28 -1.35 -5.42 1.63
C SER A 28 -1.46 -5.06 3.12
N THR A 29 -2.12 -3.95 3.46
CA THR A 29 -2.36 -3.53 4.86
C THR A 29 -3.83 -3.69 5.29
N LEU A 30 -4.69 -4.23 4.43
CA LEU A 30 -6.12 -4.35 4.73
C LEU A 30 -6.35 -5.35 5.86
N THR A 31 -7.02 -4.88 6.92
CA THR A 31 -7.65 -5.72 7.94
C THR A 31 -9.13 -5.38 7.95
N ILE A 32 -9.98 -6.40 7.77
CA ILE A 32 -11.40 -6.22 7.50
C ILE A 32 -12.20 -6.92 8.61
N ARG A 33 -13.26 -6.29 9.11
CA ARG A 33 -14.17 -6.94 10.05
C ARG A 33 -14.92 -8.07 9.33
N LYS A 34 -15.01 -9.24 9.96
CA LYS A 34 -15.58 -10.44 9.34
C LYS A 34 -17.02 -10.25 8.86
N ASP A 35 -17.83 -9.53 9.61
CA ASP A 35 -19.22 -9.21 9.23
C ASP A 35 -19.28 -8.37 7.94
N ILE A 36 -18.41 -7.37 7.80
CA ILE A 36 -18.30 -6.58 6.57
C ILE A 36 -17.88 -7.46 5.39
N PHE A 37 -16.93 -8.37 5.60
CA PHE A 37 -16.43 -9.24 4.52
C PHE A 37 -17.46 -10.27 4.06
N ASN A 38 -18.37 -10.71 4.93
CA ASN A 38 -19.47 -11.61 4.53
C ASN A 38 -20.48 -10.93 3.58
N ASP A 39 -20.63 -9.60 3.67
CA ASP A 39 -21.52 -8.81 2.81
C ASP A 39 -20.81 -8.25 1.57
N MET A 40 -19.47 -8.28 1.57
CA MET A 40 -18.61 -7.67 0.58
C MET A 40 -17.31 -8.45 0.43
N GLU A 41 -17.16 -9.13 -0.70
CA GLU A 41 -15.95 -9.86 -1.04
C GLU A 41 -15.08 -9.06 -2.01
N PHE A 42 -13.82 -9.45 -2.16
CA PHE A 42 -13.00 -8.94 -3.25
C PHE A 42 -13.60 -9.38 -4.59
N PRO A 43 -13.67 -8.47 -5.59
CA PRO A 43 -14.12 -8.88 -6.91
C PRO A 43 -13.11 -9.86 -7.52
N HIS A 44 -13.61 -10.81 -8.31
CA HIS A 44 -12.78 -11.76 -9.05
C HIS A 44 -12.06 -11.07 -10.22
N LEU A 45 -10.99 -10.36 -9.89
CA LEU A 45 -10.08 -9.68 -10.82
C LEU A 45 -8.65 -10.20 -10.56
N SER A 46 -7.74 -9.82 -11.45
CA SER A 46 -6.30 -10.12 -11.33
C SER A 46 -5.44 -8.89 -11.03
N ARG A 47 -6.05 -7.69 -11.07
CA ARG A 47 -5.43 -6.41 -10.75
C ARG A 47 -6.48 -5.42 -10.23
N GLY A 48 -6.17 -4.76 -9.12
CA GLY A 48 -6.98 -3.67 -8.57
C GLY A 48 -8.19 -4.12 -7.75
N GLU A 49 -8.16 -5.37 -7.27
CA GLU A 49 -9.12 -5.97 -6.35
C GLU A 49 -9.31 -5.11 -5.10
N ASP A 50 -8.20 -4.69 -4.50
CA ASP A 50 -8.14 -3.82 -3.32
C ASP A 50 -8.77 -2.44 -3.57
N THR A 51 -8.46 -1.85 -4.72
CA THR A 51 -8.96 -0.55 -5.15
C THR A 51 -10.47 -0.60 -5.35
N LYS A 52 -10.97 -1.67 -5.99
CA LYS A 52 -12.40 -1.90 -6.20
C LYS A 52 -13.14 -2.14 -4.88
N PHE A 53 -12.59 -2.98 -4.01
CA PHE A 53 -13.13 -3.22 -2.68
C PHE A 53 -13.28 -1.91 -1.88
N LEU A 54 -12.23 -1.07 -1.85
CA LEU A 54 -12.24 0.22 -1.14
C LEU A 54 -13.25 1.22 -1.72
N LEU A 55 -13.40 1.25 -3.05
CA LEU A 55 -14.42 2.07 -3.71
C LEU A 55 -15.84 1.60 -3.38
N GLU A 56 -16.07 0.30 -3.27
CA GLU A 56 -17.36 -0.26 -2.87
C GLU A 56 -17.65 0.00 -1.39
N CYS A 57 -16.63 -0.09 -0.51
CA CYS A 57 -16.79 0.32 0.88
C CYS A 57 -17.27 1.77 0.96
N LYS A 58 -16.63 2.67 0.19
CA LYS A 58 -17.04 4.08 0.11
C LYS A 58 -18.48 4.24 -0.40
N SER A 59 -18.90 3.50 -1.43
CA SER A 59 -20.26 3.61 -1.98
C SER A 59 -21.34 3.12 -1.01
N LYS A 60 -21.01 2.15 -0.15
CA LYS A 60 -21.88 1.62 0.92
C LYS A 60 -21.77 2.39 2.24
N GLY A 61 -21.01 3.49 2.29
CA GLY A 61 -20.82 4.29 3.51
C GLY A 61 -19.94 3.64 4.57
N ILE A 62 -19.24 2.55 4.23
CA ILE A 62 -18.28 1.89 5.10
C ILE A 62 -17.01 2.74 5.12
N ARG A 63 -16.64 3.18 6.33
CA ARG A 63 -15.47 4.03 6.53
C ARG A 63 -14.20 3.20 6.66
N VAL A 64 -13.15 3.63 5.98
CA VAL A 64 -11.81 3.04 6.05
C VAL A 64 -10.93 3.96 6.89
N TYR A 65 -10.23 3.39 7.86
CA TYR A 65 -9.35 4.14 8.75
C TYR A 65 -7.89 3.78 8.47
N SER A 66 -7.06 4.80 8.25
CA SER A 66 -5.62 4.67 8.04
C SER A 66 -4.93 4.69 9.40
N MET A 67 -4.21 3.61 9.73
CA MET A 67 -3.45 3.50 10.98
C MET A 67 -2.05 4.11 10.83
N ASP A 68 -1.13 3.76 11.73
CA ASP A 68 0.26 4.17 11.63
C ASP A 68 1.01 3.45 10.48
N ARG A 69 2.15 4.01 10.10
CA ARG A 69 3.01 3.54 9.00
C ARG A 69 3.95 2.39 9.37
N PHE A 70 3.97 1.95 10.63
CA PHE A 70 4.93 0.98 11.14
C PHE A 70 4.54 -0.46 10.79
N ASN A 71 5.43 -1.42 11.06
CA ASN A 71 5.21 -2.86 10.86
C ASN A 71 4.96 -3.33 9.41
N HIS A 72 4.93 -2.42 8.43
CA HIS A 72 4.74 -2.77 7.02
C HIS A 72 5.60 -1.92 6.08
N VAL A 73 6.21 -2.59 5.11
CA VAL A 73 7.03 -1.97 4.07
C VAL A 73 6.79 -2.61 2.71
N VAL A 74 6.56 -1.78 1.70
CA VAL A 74 6.45 -2.23 0.30
C VAL A 74 7.84 -2.24 -0.33
N ILE A 75 8.27 -3.38 -0.87
CA ILE A 75 9.51 -3.48 -1.65
C ILE A 75 9.20 -3.32 -3.13
N ARG A 76 9.76 -2.28 -3.75
CA ARG A 76 9.66 -2.01 -5.19
C ARG A 76 10.95 -2.49 -5.88
N ARG A 77 10.91 -3.70 -6.42
CA ARG A 77 11.98 -4.31 -7.24
C ARG A 77 12.17 -3.56 -8.58
N PRO A 78 13.38 -3.57 -9.17
CA PRO A 78 13.65 -2.90 -10.45
C PRO A 78 12.88 -3.49 -11.62
N ASP A 79 12.63 -4.80 -11.62
CA ASP A 79 11.78 -5.45 -12.62
C ASP A 79 10.31 -5.10 -12.37
N ILE A 80 9.80 -4.11 -13.12
CA ILE A 80 8.41 -3.63 -13.05
C ILE A 80 7.42 -4.76 -13.39
N SER A 81 7.78 -5.68 -14.29
CA SER A 81 6.90 -6.76 -14.73
C SER A 81 6.62 -7.77 -13.61
N SER A 82 7.53 -7.88 -12.63
CA SER A 82 7.38 -8.72 -11.45
C SER A 82 6.34 -8.25 -10.43
N HIS A 83 5.66 -7.13 -10.68
CA HIS A 83 4.67 -6.54 -9.78
C HIS A 83 3.26 -6.57 -10.39
N SER A 84 2.24 -6.77 -9.56
CA SER A 84 0.83 -6.58 -9.95
C SER A 84 0.54 -5.12 -10.31
N TRP A 85 1.20 -4.18 -9.61
CA TRP A 85 1.18 -2.76 -9.91
C TRP A 85 2.42 -2.33 -10.70
N GLN A 86 2.24 -2.22 -12.02
CA GLN A 86 3.29 -1.94 -13.00
C GLN A 86 3.47 -0.43 -13.22
N ILE A 87 3.99 0.27 -12.21
CA ILE A 87 4.34 1.69 -12.30
C ILE A 87 5.83 1.94 -12.10
N THR A 88 6.33 3.02 -12.71
CA THR A 88 7.71 3.47 -12.56
C THR A 88 7.98 4.03 -11.16
N GLU A 89 9.25 4.05 -10.75
CA GLU A 89 9.66 4.68 -9.49
C GLU A 89 9.29 6.18 -9.48
N ASP A 90 9.49 6.91 -10.58
CA ASP A 90 9.09 8.31 -10.69
C ASP A 90 7.61 8.53 -10.40
N HIS A 91 6.74 7.66 -10.96
CA HIS A 91 5.31 7.72 -10.67
C HIS A 91 5.02 7.35 -9.21
N PHE A 92 5.74 6.38 -8.66
CA PHE A 92 5.62 5.98 -7.26
C PHE A 92 6.02 7.13 -6.31
N MET A 93 7.02 7.92 -6.69
CA MET A 93 7.55 9.05 -5.91
C MET A 93 6.62 10.25 -5.83
N LYS A 94 5.69 10.44 -6.78
CA LYS A 94 4.74 11.58 -6.77
C LYS A 94 3.92 11.69 -5.48
N ASN A 95 3.68 10.58 -4.80
CA ASN A 95 2.95 10.51 -3.54
C ASN A 95 3.82 9.98 -2.40
N SER A 96 5.13 10.20 -2.47
CA SER A 96 6.09 9.70 -1.49
C SER A 96 7.03 10.81 -1.02
N GLU A 97 7.53 10.69 0.20
CA GLU A 97 8.55 11.56 0.77
C GLU A 97 9.82 10.74 1.04
N LEU A 98 10.97 11.23 0.55
CA LEU A 98 12.25 10.56 0.74
C LEU A 98 12.67 10.63 2.21
N VAL A 99 12.97 9.48 2.81
CA VAL A 99 13.56 9.38 4.15
C VAL A 99 15.08 9.34 4.05
N ARG A 100 15.60 8.42 3.23
CA ARG A 100 17.04 8.21 3.07
C ARG A 100 17.33 7.38 1.82
N ILE A 101 18.49 7.63 1.20
CA ILE A 101 19.10 6.72 0.23
C ILE A 101 20.07 5.80 0.98
N THR A 102 19.86 4.48 0.92
CA THR A 102 20.69 3.50 1.63
C THR A 102 20.77 2.16 0.89
N LYS A 103 21.97 1.56 0.86
CA LYS A 103 22.18 0.18 0.41
C LYS A 103 22.05 -0.83 1.55
N ASP A 104 22.10 -0.36 2.80
CA ASP A 104 21.94 -1.17 4.00
C ASP A 104 20.45 -1.28 4.35
N TYR A 105 19.73 -2.05 3.54
CA TYR A 105 18.33 -2.38 3.76
C TYR A 105 18.20 -3.90 3.85
N LYS A 106 17.82 -4.41 5.02
CA LYS A 106 17.64 -5.85 5.25
C LYS A 106 16.31 -6.30 4.68
N SER A 107 16.34 -7.33 3.83
CA SER A 107 15.18 -7.81 3.07
C SER A 107 14.14 -8.56 3.91
N LEU A 108 14.51 -9.11 5.07
CA LEU A 108 13.64 -9.96 5.88
C LEU A 108 13.95 -9.74 7.37
N THR A 109 12.96 -9.36 8.14
CA THR A 109 12.93 -9.60 9.59
C THR A 109 11.85 -10.64 9.80
N THR A 110 12.25 -11.89 9.98
CA THR A 110 11.34 -12.96 10.42
C THR A 110 10.83 -12.57 11.82
N ILE A 111 9.51 -12.57 12.01
CA ILE A 111 8.88 -12.55 13.34
C ILE A 111 8.59 -13.99 13.71
#